data_AF-A0A4T0UP24-F1
#
_entry.id   AF-A0A4T0UP24-F1
#
_cell.length_a   1.000
_cell.length_b   1.000
_cell.length_c   1.000
_cell.angle_alpha   90.00
_cell.angle_beta   90.00
_cell.angle_gamma   90.00
#
_symmetry.space_group_name_H-M   'P 1'
#
loop_
_entity.id
_entity.type
_entity.pdbx_description
1 polymer ?
#
loop_
_entity_poly.entity_id
_entity_poly.type
_entity_poly.pdbx_seq_one_letter_code
_entity_poly.pdbx_strand_id
1 'polypeptide(L)'
;MVPYYNSVAVQASFLTAGMLVGIQPDALYQRWAQGALELHDTLCRYAEPLYRVNAALSARYAFPGVFEYEVSEALGAWFGCMVEAEGEAPSADRVLQQLAELTIRFMAGGGYGQHALALVSELLPLSGDCLDQLAAMPYH
;
A
#
# COMPACT_ATOMS: atom_id res chain seq x y z
N MET A 1 24.48 1.96 -0.08
CA MET A 1 23.34 1.16 0.42
C MET A 1 22.55 2.07 1.34
N VAL A 2 21.30 2.38 1.00
CA VAL A 2 20.43 3.17 1.89
C VAL A 2 20.07 2.28 3.09
N PRO A 3 20.20 2.76 4.34
CA PRO A 3 19.79 1.99 5.51
C PRO A 3 18.34 1.55 5.40
N TYR A 4 18.04 0.31 5.80
CA TYR A 4 16.69 -0.27 5.81
C TYR A 4 15.64 0.69 6.38
N TYR A 5 15.91 1.29 7.55
CA TYR A 5 15.00 2.24 8.19
C TYR A 5 14.71 3.50 7.35
N ASN A 6 15.66 3.96 6.54
CA ASN A 6 15.44 5.11 5.67
C ASN A 6 14.46 4.75 4.54
N SER A 7 14.54 3.53 4.00
CA SER A 7 13.61 3.08 2.95
C SER A 7 12.19 2.88 3.49
N VAL A 8 12.05 2.35 4.71
CA VAL A 8 10.74 2.23 5.38
C VAL A 8 10.15 3.62 5.66
N ALA A 9 10.97 4.56 6.13
CA ALA A 9 10.53 5.94 6.35
C ALA A 9 10.08 6.64 5.07
N VAL A 10 10.72 6.34 3.93
CA VAL A 10 10.25 6.82 2.62
C VAL A 10 8.87 6.27 2.32
N GLN A 11 8.63 4.97 2.48
CA GLN A 11 7.30 4.40 2.25
C GLN A 11 6.24 5.00 3.16
N ALA A 12 6.55 5.19 4.44
CA ALA A 12 5.67 5.87 5.40
C ALA A 12 5.32 7.31 4.94
N SER A 13 6.30 8.04 4.40
CA SER A 13 6.09 9.41 3.91
C SER A 13 5.12 9.45 2.73
N PHE A 14 5.25 8.52 1.77
CA PHE A 14 4.34 8.43 0.63
C PHE A 14 2.94 7.95 1.03
N LEU A 15 2.82 7.03 1.99
CA LEU A 15 1.54 6.65 2.57
C LEU A 15 0.82 7.86 3.18
N THR A 16 1.52 8.60 4.05
CA THR A 16 0.96 9.81 4.68
C THR A 16 0.59 10.88 3.66
N ALA A 17 1.43 11.12 2.65
CA ALA A 17 1.14 12.07 1.58
C ALA A 17 -0.13 11.64 0.82
N GLY A 18 -0.21 10.37 0.42
CA GLY A 18 -1.34 9.78 -0.28
C GLY A 18 -2.64 9.90 0.49
N MET A 19 -2.63 9.58 1.80
CA MET A 19 -3.82 9.66 2.66
C MET A 19 -4.50 11.03 2.65
N LEU A 20 -3.76 12.09 2.37
CA LEU A 20 -4.27 13.46 2.36
C LEU A 20 -4.59 13.96 0.95
N VAL A 21 -4.39 13.15 -0.11
CA VAL A 21 -4.69 13.53 -1.48
C VAL A 21 -6.19 13.71 -1.66
N GLY A 22 -6.61 14.92 -2.05
CA GLY A 22 -8.01 15.24 -2.31
C GLY A 22 -8.88 15.35 -1.05
N ILE A 23 -8.33 15.14 0.14
CA ILE A 23 -9.06 15.14 1.41
C ILE A 23 -8.63 16.35 2.24
N GLN A 24 -9.59 17.01 2.89
CA GLN A 24 -9.28 18.08 3.86
C GLN A 24 -8.81 17.44 5.19
N PRO A 25 -7.57 17.71 5.66
CA PRO A 25 -7.02 17.03 6.84
C PRO A 25 -7.90 17.18 8.09
N ASP A 26 -8.44 18.37 8.34
CA ASP A 26 -9.30 18.62 9.50
C ASP A 26 -10.58 17.77 9.47
N ALA A 27 -11.17 17.59 8.28
CA ALA A 27 -12.36 16.75 8.11
C ALA A 27 -12.03 15.27 8.35
N LEU A 28 -10.90 14.79 7.83
CA LEU A 28 -10.43 13.42 8.05
C LEU A 28 -10.18 13.15 9.53
N TYR A 29 -9.48 14.05 10.23
CA TYR A 29 -9.19 13.89 11.65
C TYR A 29 -10.44 13.95 12.53
N GLN A 30 -11.40 14.82 12.18
CA GLN A 30 -12.71 14.86 12.85
C GLN A 30 -13.49 13.55 12.63
N ARG A 31 -13.41 12.99 11.43
CA ARG A 31 -14.09 11.74 11.07
C ARG A 31 -13.47 10.55 11.80
N TRP A 32 -12.14 10.50 11.91
CA TRP A 32 -11.38 9.49 12.63
C TRP A 32 -11.59 9.53 14.16
N ALA A 33 -11.64 10.74 14.73
CA ALA A 33 -11.92 11.02 16.15
C ALA A 33 -11.03 10.35 17.21
N GLN A 34 -9.94 9.67 16.84
CA GLN A 34 -8.99 9.02 17.77
C GLN A 34 -7.62 9.71 17.83
N GLY A 35 -7.49 10.88 17.21
CA GLY A 35 -6.26 11.69 17.19
C GLY A 35 -5.45 11.54 15.91
N ALA A 36 -4.79 12.63 15.50
CA ALA A 36 -4.05 12.67 14.23
C ALA A 36 -2.81 11.77 14.27
N LEU A 37 -2.09 11.73 15.38
CA LEU A 37 -0.87 10.90 15.53
C LEU A 37 -1.22 9.42 15.44
N GLU A 38 -2.33 9.02 16.04
CA GLU A 38 -2.85 7.66 16.03
C GLU A 38 -3.24 7.23 14.61
N LEU A 39 -3.85 8.13 13.82
CA LEU A 39 -4.14 7.87 12.41
C LEU A 39 -2.88 7.59 11.60
N HIS A 40 -1.87 8.46 11.76
CA HIS A 40 -0.59 8.29 11.07
C HIS A 40 0.16 7.04 11.55
N ASP A 41 0.16 6.73 12.85
CA ASP A 41 0.74 5.48 13.38
C ASP A 41 0.05 4.25 12.78
N THR A 42 -1.29 4.23 12.77
CA THR A 42 -2.07 3.12 12.20
C THR A 42 -1.70 2.90 10.73
N LEU A 43 -1.57 3.97 9.94
CA LEU A 43 -1.15 3.89 8.55
C LEU A 43 0.32 3.44 8.40
N CYS A 44 1.23 4.00 9.19
CA CYS A 44 2.67 3.75 9.08
C CYS A 44 3.06 2.29 9.39
N ARG A 45 2.20 1.53 10.09
CA ARG A 45 2.39 0.08 10.30
C ARG A 45 2.53 -0.71 8.99
N TYR A 46 1.97 -0.19 7.89
CA TYR A 46 2.04 -0.84 6.58
C TYR A 46 3.26 -0.45 5.75
N ALA A 47 4.09 0.50 6.22
CA ALA A 47 5.29 0.93 5.51
C ALA A 47 6.32 -0.21 5.34
N GLU A 48 6.42 -1.10 6.33
CA GLU A 48 7.36 -2.22 6.29
C GLU A 48 6.95 -3.31 5.27
N PRO A 49 5.71 -3.85 5.29
CA PRO A 49 5.23 -4.73 4.22
C PRO A 49 5.44 -4.13 2.82
N LEU A 50 5.18 -2.84 2.68
CA LEU A 50 5.31 -2.11 1.44
C LEU A 50 6.77 -2.03 0.99
N TYR A 51 7.69 -1.69 1.88
CA TYR A 51 9.13 -1.72 1.63
C TYR A 51 9.60 -3.12 1.20
N ARG A 52 9.16 -4.19 1.86
CA ARG A 52 9.57 -5.56 1.51
C ARG A 52 9.17 -5.94 0.09
N VAL A 53 7.95 -5.59 -0.32
CA VAL A 53 7.46 -5.80 -1.68
C VAL A 53 8.28 -4.98 -2.69
N ASN A 54 8.44 -3.68 -2.44
CA ASN A 54 9.21 -2.80 -3.31
C ASN A 54 10.66 -3.27 -3.48
N ALA A 55 11.34 -3.60 -2.38
CA ALA A 55 12.73 -4.05 -2.40
C ALA A 55 12.89 -5.35 -3.21
N ALA A 56 11.96 -6.30 -3.06
CA ALA A 56 12.00 -7.57 -3.78
C ALA A 56 11.77 -7.40 -5.28
N LEU A 57 10.86 -6.51 -5.67
CA LEU A 57 10.60 -6.21 -7.08
C LEU A 57 11.72 -5.35 -7.71
N SER A 58 12.18 -4.31 -7.02
CA SER A 58 13.26 -3.42 -7.45
C SER A 58 14.60 -4.16 -7.65
N ALA A 59 14.82 -5.27 -6.94
CA ALA A 59 15.97 -6.14 -7.16
C ALA A 59 15.95 -6.83 -8.54
N ARG A 60 14.79 -6.91 -9.20
CA ARG A 60 14.58 -7.63 -10.47
C ARG A 60 14.19 -6.70 -11.62
N TYR A 61 13.42 -5.66 -11.34
CA TYR A 61 12.85 -4.75 -12.32
C TYR A 61 13.15 -3.32 -11.82
N ALA A 62 14.00 -2.58 -12.52
CA ALA A 62 14.41 -1.25 -12.06
C ALA A 62 13.34 -0.21 -12.40
N PHE A 63 12.69 0.38 -11.38
CA PHE A 63 11.67 1.44 -11.54
C PHE A 63 11.83 2.56 -10.48
N PRO A 64 13.00 3.22 -10.40
CA PRO A 64 13.34 4.12 -9.29
C PRO A 64 12.30 5.24 -9.11
N GLY A 65 11.69 5.29 -7.92
CA GLY A 65 10.72 6.32 -7.54
C GLY A 65 9.30 6.08 -8.03
N VAL A 66 9.06 5.17 -8.99
CA VAL A 66 7.72 4.97 -9.58
C VAL A 66 6.81 4.18 -8.64
N PHE A 67 7.36 3.20 -7.92
CA PHE A 67 6.61 2.38 -6.97
C PHE A 67 6.04 3.23 -5.82
N GLU A 68 6.82 4.21 -5.36
CA GLU A 68 6.41 5.16 -4.35
C GLU A 68 5.11 5.90 -4.76
N TYR A 69 5.03 6.38 -6.01
CA TYR A 69 3.83 7.07 -6.51
C TYR A 69 2.68 6.10 -6.85
N GLU A 70 2.93 5.07 -7.65
CA GLU A 70 1.88 4.22 -8.22
C GLU A 70 1.29 3.22 -7.21
N VAL A 71 2.05 2.87 -6.16
CA VAL A 71 1.62 1.89 -5.16
C VAL A 71 1.51 2.50 -3.77
N SER A 72 2.54 3.23 -3.33
CA SER A 72 2.61 3.67 -1.92
C SER A 72 1.69 4.84 -1.64
N GLU A 73 1.76 5.87 -2.47
CA GLU A 73 0.84 7.00 -2.41
C GLU A 73 -0.60 6.58 -2.73
N ALA A 74 -0.78 5.71 -3.73
CA ALA A 74 -2.09 5.15 -4.07
C ALA A 74 -2.73 4.35 -2.91
N LEU A 75 -1.94 3.57 -2.17
CA LEU A 75 -2.42 2.86 -0.98
C LEU A 75 -2.81 3.85 0.13
N GLY A 76 -1.99 4.88 0.33
CA GLY A 76 -2.31 5.97 1.25
C GLY A 76 -3.64 6.64 0.91
N ALA A 77 -3.83 7.02 -0.35
CA ALA A 77 -5.05 7.67 -0.83
C ALA A 77 -6.29 6.79 -0.63
N TRP A 78 -6.19 5.51 -1.00
CA TRP A 78 -7.25 4.55 -0.72
C TRP A 78 -7.57 4.46 0.78
N PHE A 79 -6.56 4.36 1.63
CA PHE A 79 -6.74 4.29 3.09
C PHE A 79 -7.45 5.55 3.62
N GLY A 80 -7.06 6.74 3.17
CA GLY A 80 -7.71 8.01 3.51
C GLY A 80 -9.19 8.03 3.14
N CYS A 81 -9.51 7.61 1.92
CA CYS A 81 -10.91 7.47 1.46
C CYS A 81 -11.70 6.49 2.33
N MET A 82 -11.10 5.37 2.76
CA MET A 82 -11.76 4.40 3.62
C MET A 82 -12.09 5.01 4.99
N VAL A 83 -11.15 5.72 5.61
CA VAL A 83 -11.35 6.39 6.89
C VAL A 83 -12.39 7.51 6.77
N GLU A 84 -12.38 8.28 5.70
CA GLU A 84 -13.39 9.32 5.45
C GLU A 84 -14.80 8.71 5.34
N ALA A 85 -14.94 7.63 4.58
CA ALA A 85 -16.22 6.96 4.37
C ALA A 85 -16.72 6.25 5.64
N GLU A 86 -15.89 5.40 6.23
CA GLU A 86 -16.29 4.46 7.29
C GLU A 86 -16.13 5.07 8.70
N GLY A 87 -15.29 6.10 8.87
CA GLY A 87 -14.95 6.66 10.18
C GLY A 87 -13.96 5.83 10.99
N GLU A 88 -13.50 4.71 10.43
CA GLU A 88 -12.56 3.78 11.04
C GLU A 88 -11.51 3.33 10.03
N ALA A 89 -10.41 2.75 10.54
CA ALA A 89 -9.33 2.27 9.71
C ALA A 89 -9.77 0.94 9.06
N PRO A 90 -9.47 0.73 7.77
CA PRO A 90 -9.68 -0.58 7.16
C PRO A 90 -8.89 -1.66 7.93
N SER A 91 -9.44 -2.87 7.97
CA SER A 91 -8.78 -4.02 8.61
C SER A 91 -7.44 -4.33 7.93
N ALA A 92 -6.50 -4.92 8.68
CA ALA A 92 -5.19 -5.28 8.15
C ALA A 92 -5.29 -6.12 6.88
N ASP A 93 -6.20 -7.10 6.84
CA ASP A 93 -6.44 -7.94 5.66
C ASP A 93 -6.85 -7.11 4.44
N ARG A 94 -7.73 -6.12 4.60
CA ARG A 94 -8.15 -5.22 3.50
C ARG A 94 -6.99 -4.36 3.02
N VAL A 95 -6.15 -3.85 3.92
CA VAL A 95 -4.99 -3.04 3.54
C VAL A 95 -3.96 -3.87 2.78
N LEU A 96 -3.68 -5.09 3.26
CA LEU A 96 -2.73 -5.99 2.61
C LEU A 96 -3.25 -6.49 1.26
N GLN A 97 -4.55 -6.76 1.15
CA GLN A 97 -5.20 -7.04 -0.13
C GLN A 97 -5.03 -5.87 -1.10
N GLN A 98 -5.35 -4.64 -0.68
CA GLN A 98 -5.20 -3.47 -1.53
C GLN A 98 -3.74 -3.24 -1.97
N LEU A 99 -2.78 -3.43 -1.07
CA LEU A 99 -1.35 -3.39 -1.40
C LEU A 99 -1.00 -4.42 -2.49
N ALA A 100 -1.49 -5.66 -2.35
CA ALA A 100 -1.28 -6.70 -3.34
C ALA A 100 -1.90 -6.35 -4.70
N GLU A 101 -3.14 -5.85 -4.71
CA GLU A 101 -3.83 -5.43 -5.93
C GLU A 101 -3.09 -4.30 -6.67
N LEU A 102 -2.70 -3.25 -5.95
CA LEU A 102 -1.95 -2.12 -6.52
C LEU A 102 -0.61 -2.58 -7.10
N THR A 103 0.11 -3.43 -6.36
CA THR A 103 1.39 -4.00 -6.81
C THR A 103 1.22 -4.83 -8.08
N ILE A 104 0.19 -5.69 -8.13
CA ILE A 104 -0.10 -6.54 -9.29
C ILE A 104 -0.43 -5.68 -10.50
N ARG A 105 -1.30 -4.67 -10.36
CA ARG A 105 -1.69 -3.76 -11.44
C ARG A 105 -0.49 -2.97 -11.96
N PHE A 106 0.33 -2.42 -11.07
CA PHE A 106 1.57 -1.73 -11.41
C PHE A 106 2.49 -2.60 -12.27
N MET A 107 2.75 -3.83 -11.84
CA MET A 107 3.63 -4.75 -12.57
C MET A 107 2.97 -5.33 -13.84
N ALA A 108 1.65 -5.44 -13.89
CA ALA A 108 0.91 -5.85 -15.08
C ALA A 108 1.10 -4.86 -16.24
N GLY A 109 1.20 -3.56 -15.97
CA GLY A 109 1.54 -2.55 -16.97
C GLY A 109 2.88 -2.79 -17.68
N GLY A 110 3.80 -3.54 -17.05
CA GLY A 110 5.06 -4.00 -17.64
C GLY A 110 5.04 -5.45 -18.16
N GLY A 111 3.90 -6.14 -18.13
CA GLY A 111 3.78 -7.56 -18.52
C GLY A 111 4.22 -8.56 -17.44
N TYR A 112 4.35 -8.12 -16.18
CA TYR A 112 4.88 -8.93 -15.07
C TYR A 112 3.84 -9.25 -13.97
N GLY A 113 2.55 -9.07 -14.25
CA GLY A 113 1.47 -9.23 -13.26
C GLY A 113 1.46 -10.59 -12.56
N GLN A 114 1.68 -11.70 -13.28
CA GLN A 114 1.76 -13.04 -12.67
C GLN A 114 2.97 -13.21 -11.73
N HIS A 115 4.11 -12.59 -12.08
CA HIS A 115 5.30 -12.61 -11.21
C HIS A 115 5.06 -11.81 -9.94
N ALA A 116 4.35 -10.68 -10.06
CA ALA A 116 3.94 -9.89 -8.92
C ALA A 116 2.98 -10.67 -8.01
N LEU A 117 1.99 -11.36 -8.56
CA LEU A 117 1.07 -12.22 -7.79
C LEU A 117 1.85 -13.25 -6.95
N ALA A 118 2.76 -14.00 -7.57
CA ALA A 118 3.56 -15.00 -6.86
C ALA A 118 4.36 -14.38 -5.72
N LEU A 119 4.97 -13.22 -5.97
CA LEU A 119 5.79 -12.51 -5.00
C LEU A 119 4.98 -11.95 -3.83
N VAL A 120 3.83 -11.31 -4.08
CA VAL A 120 2.99 -10.79 -2.99
C VAL A 120 2.37 -11.91 -2.16
N SER A 121 2.06 -13.06 -2.78
CA SER A 121 1.57 -14.25 -2.08
C SER A 121 2.61 -14.85 -1.12
N GLU A 122 3.89 -14.69 -1.43
CA GLU A 122 5.00 -15.16 -0.57
C GLU A 122 5.31 -14.14 0.55
N LEU A 123 5.27 -12.85 0.24
CA LEU A 123 5.76 -11.81 1.16
C LEU A 123 4.70 -11.27 2.12
N LEU A 124 3.43 -11.28 1.72
CA LEU A 124 2.33 -10.73 2.50
C LEU A 124 1.52 -11.86 3.14
N PRO A 125 1.07 -11.71 4.40
CA PRO A 125 0.25 -12.71 5.08
C PRO A 125 -1.21 -12.62 4.61
N LEU A 126 -1.46 -12.94 3.34
CA LEU A 126 -2.79 -12.91 2.72
C LEU A 126 -3.60 -14.16 3.05
N SER A 127 -4.91 -14.01 3.21
CA SER A 127 -5.84 -15.14 3.38
C SER A 127 -6.03 -15.90 2.07
N GLY A 128 -6.48 -17.16 2.15
CA GLY A 128 -6.78 -17.97 0.96
C GLY A 128 -7.81 -17.31 0.05
N ASP A 129 -8.89 -16.77 0.62
CA ASP A 129 -9.93 -16.04 -0.13
C ASP A 129 -9.36 -14.82 -0.87
N CYS A 130 -8.42 -14.10 -0.24
CA CYS A 130 -7.74 -12.98 -0.89
C CYS A 130 -6.90 -13.45 -2.08
N LEU A 131 -6.15 -14.54 -1.92
CA LEU A 131 -5.33 -15.08 -3.01
C LEU A 131 -6.17 -15.53 -4.20
N ASP A 132 -7.33 -16.16 -3.95
CA ASP A 132 -8.26 -16.55 -4.99
C ASP A 132 -8.82 -15.35 -5.76
N GLN A 133 -9.16 -14.27 -5.04
CA GLN A 133 -9.61 -13.02 -5.67
C GLN A 133 -8.51 -12.39 -6.53
N LEU A 134 -7.27 -12.32 -6.02
CA LEU A 134 -6.13 -11.78 -6.75
C LEU A 134 -5.82 -12.62 -8.00
N ALA A 135 -5.85 -13.95 -7.89
CA ALA A 135 -5.61 -14.86 -9.01
C ALA A 135 -6.64 -14.69 -10.14
N ALA A 136 -7.88 -14.30 -9.81
CA ALA A 136 -8.94 -14.04 -10.77
C ALA A 136 -8.86 -12.66 -11.46
N MET A 137 -7.93 -11.78 -11.06
CA MET A 137 -7.78 -10.46 -11.66
C MET A 137 -7.30 -10.55 -13.12
N PRO A 138 -7.82 -9.70 -14.03
CA PRO A 138 -7.30 -9.61 -15.40
C PRO A 138 -5.90 -8.97 -15.40
N TYR A 139 -4.92 -9.68 -15.98
CA TYR A 139 -3.53 -9.22 -16.14
C TYR A 139 -3.27 -8.66 -17.55
N HIS A 140 -4.17 -7.81 -18.04
CA HIS A 140 -4.14 -7.29 -19.43
C HIS A 140 -3.45 -5.94 -19.53
#